data_AF-A0A564Q3G0-F1
#
_entry.id   AF-A0A564Q3G0-F1
#
_cell.length_a   1.000
_cell.length_b   1.000
_cell.length_c   1.000
_cell.angle_alpha   90.00
_cell.angle_beta   90.00
_cell.angle_gamma   90.00
#
_symmetry.space_group_name_H-M   'P 1'
#
loop_
_entity.id
_entity.type
_entity.pdbx_description
1 polymer ?
#
loop_
_entity_poly.entity_id
_entity_poly.type
_entity_poly.pdbx_seq_one_letter_code
_entity_poly.pdbx_strand_id
1 'polypeptide(L)'
;MSDPTVKERRGMEPKRVDGYALERMRQEEGIRERVDEKGNRWVKVYFGGGAHFRNWLEQYIEIYGEENVEVEEVNCTGLKCFEESGEKAYRIWVREEVTKEEN
;
A
#
# COMPACT_ATOMS: atom_id res chain seq x y z
N MET A 1 -14.16 41.19 -37.44
CA MET A 1 -15.01 40.04 -37.75
C MET A 1 -14.08 38.92 -38.20
N SER A 2 -13.87 37.78 -37.54
CA SER A 2 -14.22 37.26 -36.23
C SER A 2 -13.21 36.14 -35.99
N ASP A 3 -12.66 36.05 -34.79
CA ASP A 3 -11.95 34.85 -34.31
C ASP A 3 -12.92 33.66 -34.32
N PRO A 4 -12.44 32.44 -34.61
CA PRO A 4 -12.68 31.41 -33.60
C PRO A 4 -11.48 30.46 -33.42
N THR A 5 -10.79 30.65 -32.30
CA THR A 5 -10.80 29.71 -31.18
C THR A 5 -10.50 28.24 -31.50
N VAL A 6 -9.26 27.84 -31.15
CA VAL A 6 -8.91 26.63 -30.41
C VAL A 6 -9.64 25.35 -30.88
N LYS A 7 -9.09 24.69 -31.91
CA LYS A 7 -9.37 23.28 -32.16
C LYS A 7 -8.67 22.41 -31.10
N GLU A 8 -9.41 22.19 -30.02
CA GLU A 8 -9.62 20.88 -29.42
C GLU A 8 -8.35 20.02 -29.28
N ARG A 9 -7.55 20.29 -28.23
CA ARG A 9 -6.67 19.28 -27.66
C ARG A 9 -7.56 18.21 -27.04
N ARG A 10 -8.00 17.25 -27.87
CA ARG A 10 -8.63 16.01 -27.41
C ARG A 10 -7.67 15.40 -26.40
N GLY A 11 -8.07 15.42 -25.13
CA GLY A 11 -7.33 14.81 -24.04
C GLY A 11 -6.98 13.40 -24.43
N MET A 12 -5.70 13.14 -24.63
CA MET A 12 -5.19 11.80 -24.71
C MET A 12 -5.31 11.25 -23.30
N GLU A 13 -6.46 10.68 -22.96
CA GLU A 13 -6.58 9.85 -21.77
C GLU A 13 -5.46 8.81 -21.87
N PRO A 14 -4.52 8.76 -20.91
CA PRO A 14 -3.45 7.78 -20.98
C PRO A 14 -4.12 6.41 -21.00
N LYS A 15 -3.94 5.68 -22.11
CA LYS A 15 -4.36 4.28 -22.20
C LYS A 15 -3.70 3.57 -21.02
N ARG A 16 -4.51 3.13 -20.06
CA ARG A 16 -4.09 2.44 -18.84
C ARG A 16 -3.27 1.22 -19.25
N VAL A 17 -1.95 1.37 -19.21
CA VAL A 17 -0.98 0.33 -19.54
C VAL A 17 -0.85 -0.57 -18.32
N ASP A 18 -1.08 -1.87 -18.50
CA ASP A 18 -0.94 -2.88 -17.45
C ASP A 18 0.46 -2.87 -16.78
N GLY A 19 1.47 -2.27 -17.42
CA GLY A 19 2.79 -2.03 -16.85
C GLY A 19 2.83 -1.09 -15.64
N TYR A 20 1.90 -0.13 -15.52
CA TYR A 20 1.87 0.80 -14.40
C TYR A 20 1.46 0.13 -13.08
N ALA A 21 0.52 -0.82 -13.15
CA ALA A 21 0.11 -1.61 -11.99
C ALA A 21 1.23 -2.55 -11.51
N LEU A 22 1.96 -3.17 -12.44
CA LEU A 22 3.11 -4.02 -12.12
C LEU A 22 4.24 -3.23 -11.46
N GLU A 23 4.54 -2.04 -11.96
CA GLU A 23 5.55 -1.17 -11.38
C GLU A 23 5.19 -0.72 -9.96
N ARG A 24 3.90 -0.41 -9.72
CA ARG A 24 3.41 -0.08 -8.37
C ARG A 24 3.49 -1.27 -7.41
N MET A 25 3.15 -2.48 -7.84
CA MET A 25 3.35 -3.68 -7.02
C MET A 25 4.84 -3.93 -6.72
N ARG A 26 5.72 -3.71 -7.70
CA ARG A 26 7.17 -3.83 -7.50
C ARG A 26 7.73 -2.80 -6.51
N GLN A 27 7.24 -1.57 -6.58
CA GLN A 27 7.58 -0.53 -5.60
C GLN A 27 7.12 -0.94 -4.20
N GLU A 28 5.91 -1.49 -4.08
CA GLU A 28 5.39 -2.02 -2.83
C GLU A 28 6.24 -3.18 -2.29
N GLU A 29 6.65 -4.14 -3.12
CA GLU A 29 7.54 -5.24 -2.74
C GLU A 29 8.92 -4.78 -2.25
N GLY A 30 9.37 -3.61 -2.72
CA GLY A 30 10.59 -2.96 -2.27
C GLY A 30 10.48 -2.35 -0.87
N ILE A 31 9.27 -2.07 -0.40
CA ILE A 31 9.01 -1.55 0.95
C ILE A 31 8.94 -2.74 1.90
N ARG A 32 10.03 -3.00 2.63
CA ARG A 32 10.12 -4.12 3.58
C ARG A 32 10.29 -3.68 5.01
N GLU A 33 10.92 -2.53 5.22
CA GLU A 33 11.30 -2.03 6.53
C GLU A 33 11.06 -0.52 6.57
N ARG A 34 10.79 0.02 7.77
CA ARG A 34 10.76 1.46 8.02
C ARG A 34 11.27 1.78 9.42
N VAL A 35 11.65 3.05 9.61
CA VAL A 35 12.00 3.62 10.92
C VAL A 35 11.04 4.76 11.21
N ASP A 36 10.44 4.78 12.40
CA ASP A 36 9.57 5.88 12.81
C ASP A 36 10.34 7.06 13.39
N GLU A 37 9.64 8.14 13.74
CA GLU A 37 10.23 9.36 14.30
C GLU A 37 10.91 9.14 15.67
N LYS A 38 10.53 8.09 16.39
CA LYS A 38 11.11 7.71 17.69
C LYS A 38 12.35 6.82 17.52
N GLY A 39 12.66 6.41 16.30
CA GLY A 39 13.77 5.52 15.98
C GLY A 39 13.42 4.03 16.07
N ASN A 40 12.15 3.64 16.23
CA ASN A 40 11.79 2.23 16.23
C ASN A 40 11.85 1.67 14.80
N ARG A 41 12.40 0.47 14.67
CA ARG A 41 12.42 -0.28 13.41
C ARG A 41 11.19 -1.16 13.29
N TRP A 42 10.59 -1.15 12.10
CA TRP A 42 9.38 -1.89 11.78
C TRP A 42 9.60 -2.71 10.51
N VAL A 43 9.13 -3.95 10.53
CA VAL A 43 9.19 -4.88 9.40
C VAL A 43 7.78 -5.06 8.84
N LYS A 44 7.63 -4.97 7.52
CA LYS A 44 6.36 -5.20 6.84
C LYS A 44 6.09 -6.69 6.80
N VAL A 45 5.01 -7.11 7.43
CA VAL A 45 4.60 -8.52 7.47
C VAL A 45 3.42 -8.81 6.53
N TYR A 46 2.69 -7.77 6.13
CA TYR A 46 1.56 -7.92 5.22
C TYR A 46 1.35 -6.66 4.36
N PHE A 47 0.88 -6.86 3.13
CA PHE A 47 0.29 -5.83 2.29
C PHE A 47 -0.94 -6.40 1.59
N GLY A 48 -2.08 -5.74 1.73
CA GLY A 48 -3.33 -6.17 1.11
C GLY A 48 -4.56 -5.58 1.79
N GLY A 49 -5.74 -6.05 1.40
CA GLY A 49 -7.02 -5.49 1.85
C GLY A 49 -8.06 -6.55 2.19
N GLY A 50 -9.31 -6.08 2.29
CA GLY A 50 -10.49 -6.94 2.44
C GLY A 50 -10.54 -7.72 3.76
N ALA A 51 -11.21 -8.87 3.73
CA ALA A 51 -11.39 -9.71 4.92
C ALA A 51 -10.08 -10.35 5.42
N HIS A 52 -9.14 -10.61 4.52
CA HIS A 52 -7.84 -11.19 4.88
C HIS A 52 -7.03 -10.25 5.78
N PHE A 53 -7.01 -8.95 5.47
CA PHE A 53 -6.34 -7.95 6.29
C PHE A 53 -6.76 -8.03 7.76
N ARG A 54 -8.08 -8.08 8.04
CA ARG A 54 -8.60 -8.14 9.41
C ARG A 54 -8.13 -9.38 10.16
N ASN A 55 -8.18 -10.54 9.52
CA ASN A 55 -7.73 -11.79 10.12
C ASN A 55 -6.22 -11.77 10.43
N TRP A 56 -5.40 -11.29 9.49
CA TRP A 56 -3.96 -11.19 9.72
C TRP A 56 -3.62 -10.20 10.83
N LEU A 57 -4.29 -9.05 10.85
CA LEU A 57 -4.09 -8.04 11.89
C LEU A 57 -4.37 -8.60 13.29
N GLU A 58 -5.51 -9.29 13.45
CA GLU A 58 -5.87 -9.91 14.73
C GLU A 58 -4.82 -10.92 15.19
N GLN A 59 -4.34 -11.78 14.29
CA GLN A 59 -3.27 -12.75 14.59
C GLN A 59 -1.96 -12.07 14.98
N TYR A 60 -1.56 -11.02 14.27
CA TYR A 60 -0.32 -10.30 14.59
C TYR A 60 -0.42 -9.57 15.93
N ILE A 61 -1.58 -8.98 16.27
CA ILE A 61 -1.82 -8.37 17.58
C ILE A 61 -1.79 -9.44 18.68
N GLU A 62 -2.37 -10.62 18.46
CA GLU A 62 -2.35 -11.72 19.43
C GLU A 62 -0.92 -12.21 19.71
N ILE A 63 -0.08 -12.32 18.68
CA ILE A 63 1.29 -12.85 18.81
C ILE A 63 2.24 -11.81 19.40
N TYR A 64 2.20 -10.57 18.90
CA TYR A 64 3.23 -9.55 19.17
C TYR A 64 2.77 -8.48 20.17
N GLY A 65 1.47 -8.40 20.49
CA GLY A 65 0.89 -7.31 21.27
C GLY A 65 0.55 -6.10 20.41
N GLU A 66 -0.51 -5.39 20.77
CA GLU A 66 -1.02 -4.22 20.03
C GLU A 66 0.03 -3.10 19.92
N GLU A 67 0.89 -2.93 20.92
CA GLU A 67 1.95 -1.92 20.98
C GLU A 67 3.13 -2.18 20.02
N ASN A 68 3.22 -3.41 19.50
CA ASN A 68 4.25 -3.83 18.55
C ASN A 68 3.71 -4.03 17.14
N VAL A 69 2.45 -3.66 16.89
CA VAL A 69 1.79 -3.75 15.59
C VAL A 69 1.30 -2.37 15.16
N GLU A 70 1.65 -1.95 13.95
CA GLU A 70 1.12 -0.72 13.34
C GLU A 70 0.48 -1.02 11.98
N VAL A 71 -0.57 -0.27 11.67
CA VAL A 71 -1.29 -0.35 10.38
C VAL A 71 -1.12 0.95 9.62
N GLU A 72 -0.78 0.84 8.34
CA GLU A 72 -0.69 1.96 7.41
C GLU A 72 -1.71 1.75 6.28
N GLU A 73 -2.66 2.68 6.11
CA GLU A 73 -3.55 2.68 4.94
C GLU A 73 -2.79 3.18 3.70
N VAL A 74 -2.85 2.43 2.61
CA VAL A 74 -2.13 2.72 1.36
C VAL A 74 -3.10 3.12 0.27
N ASN A 75 -2.79 4.23 -0.42
CA ASN A 75 -3.56 4.64 -1.59
C ASN A 75 -3.36 3.63 -2.75
N CYS A 76 -4.45 2.93 -3.06
CA CYS A 76 -4.51 1.91 -4.10
C CYS A 76 -4.61 2.45 -5.53
N THR A 77 -4.59 3.77 -5.72
CA THR A 77 -4.68 4.38 -7.05
C THR A 77 -3.56 3.85 -7.94
N GLY A 78 -3.90 3.21 -9.06
CA GLY A 78 -3.00 2.52 -9.98
C GLY A 78 -2.85 1.01 -9.75
N LEU A 79 -3.42 0.44 -8.69
CA LEU A 79 -3.49 -1.01 -8.46
C LEU A 79 -4.85 -1.53 -8.91
N LYS A 80 -4.95 -1.94 -10.18
CA LYS A 80 -6.20 -2.37 -10.84
C LYS A 80 -7.08 -3.27 -9.97
N CYS A 81 -6.49 -4.26 -9.28
CA CYS A 81 -7.22 -5.22 -8.45
C CYS A 81 -7.97 -4.59 -7.27
N PHE A 82 -7.42 -3.51 -6.68
CA PHE A 82 -8.04 -2.80 -5.56
C PHE A 82 -8.96 -1.67 -6.06
N GLU A 83 -8.61 -1.04 -7.19
CA GLU A 83 -9.46 -0.02 -7.81
C GLU A 83 -10.78 -0.60 -8.35
N GLU A 84 -10.73 -1.81 -8.92
CA GLU A 84 -11.92 -2.48 -9.45
C GLU A 84 -12.86 -2.99 -8.35
N SER A 85 -12.32 -3.35 -7.18
CA SER A 85 -13.13 -3.76 -6.02
C SER A 85 -13.56 -2.59 -5.14
N GLY A 86 -12.92 -1.43 -5.26
CA GLY A 86 -13.09 -0.29 -4.36
C GLY A 86 -12.52 -0.52 -2.96
N GLU A 87 -11.74 -1.59 -2.77
CA GLU A 87 -11.17 -1.94 -1.48
C GLU A 87 -9.90 -1.14 -1.19
N LYS A 88 -9.75 -0.74 0.07
CA LYS A 88 -8.51 -0.15 0.58
C LYS A 88 -7.46 -1.23 0.81
N ALA A 89 -6.19 -0.89 0.57
CA ALA A 89 -5.05 -1.71 0.95
C ALA A 89 -4.41 -1.12 2.21
N TYR A 90 -3.82 -2.02 2.98
CA TYR A 90 -3.17 -1.74 4.24
C TYR A 90 -1.82 -2.45 4.25
N ARG A 91 -0.85 -1.86 4.94
CA ARG A 91 0.34 -2.56 5.41
C ARG A 91 0.19 -2.87 6.88
N ILE A 92 0.59 -4.07 7.28
CA ILE A 92 0.81 -4.40 8.69
C ILE A 92 2.31 -4.38 8.94
N TRP A 93 2.70 -3.66 9.97
CA TRP A 93 4.06 -3.45 10.42
C TRP A 93 4.23 -4.06 11.80
N VAL A 94 5.27 -4.85 12.02
CA VAL A 94 5.63 -5.40 13.33
C VAL A 94 6.99 -4.85 13.75
N ARG A 95 7.15 -4.52 15.04
CA ARG A 95 8.42 -3.99 15.55
C ARG A 95 9.53 -5.02 15.38
N GLU A 96 10.67 -4.62 14.83
CA GLU A 96 11.78 -5.53 14.50
C GLU A 96 12.30 -6.27 15.75
N GLU A 97 12.33 -5.61 16.90
CA GLU A 97 12.86 -6.15 18.16
C GLU A 97 12.12 -7.41 18.62
N VAL A 98 10.79 -7.44 18.48
CA VAL A 98 9.98 -8.61 18.85
C VAL A 98 10.02 -9.73 17.80
N THR A 99 10.41 -9.40 16.57
CA THR A 99 10.64 -10.41 15.52
C THR A 99 11.99 -11.13 15.65
N LYS A 100 12.91 -10.61 16.48
CA LYS A 100 14.27 -11.15 16.67
C LYS A 100 14.46 -11.97 17.95
N GLU A 101 13.43 -12.12 18.79
CA GLU A 101 13.49 -12.90 20.05
C GLU A 101 13.42 -14.43 19.86
N GLU A 102 13.56 -14.94 18.64
CA GLU A 102 13.86 -16.36 18.37
C GLU A 102 15.13 -16.49 17.51
N ASN A 103 16.30 -16.41 18.15
CA ASN A 103 17.49 -17.19 17.75
C ASN A 103 18.53 -17.29 18.87
#